data_AF-A0A8T4MY59-F1
#
_entry.id   AF-A0A8T4MY59-F1
#
_cell.length_a   1.000
_cell.length_b   1.000
_cell.length_c   1.000
_cell.angle_alpha   90.00
_cell.angle_beta   90.00
_cell.angle_gamma   90.00
#
_symmetry.space_group_name_H-M   'P 1'
#
loop_
_entity.id
_entity.type
_entity.pdbx_description
1 polymer ?
#
loop_
_entity_poly.entity_id
_entity_poly.type
_entity_poly.pdbx_seq_one_letter_code
_entity_poly.pdbx_strand_id
1 'polypeptide(L)'
;MNTQQTEKQEIFKNIETTGKKYINQFKILAEKAQKSMANQMNMAKFEATYTLSVEKEQRKKTMFQVKEIRNDLWKEALKQANGDVNVASNIYDRLCSFP
;
A
#
# COMPACT_ATOMS: atom_id res chain seq x y z
N MET A 1 3.50 39.18 41.58
CA MET A 1 4.44 38.87 40.47
C MET A 1 4.52 37.36 40.30
N ASN A 2 3.57 36.73 39.61
CA ASN A 2 3.59 35.26 39.41
C ASN A 2 2.95 34.79 38.08
N THR A 3 2.13 35.64 37.46
CA THR A 3 1.40 35.33 36.22
C THR A 3 2.32 35.22 35.00
N GLN A 4 3.23 36.18 34.80
CA GLN A 4 4.17 36.18 33.67
C GLN A 4 5.15 34.99 33.67
N GLN A 5 5.52 34.49 34.86
CA GLN A 5 6.43 33.36 34.99
C GLN A 5 5.71 32.04 34.67
N THR A 6 4.43 31.95 35.00
CA THR A 6 3.55 30.81 34.70
C THR A 6 3.24 30.72 33.20
N GLU A 7 2.88 31.84 32.57
CA GLU A 7 2.65 31.92 31.12
C GLU A 7 3.88 31.51 30.30
N LYS A 8 5.07 31.96 30.73
CA LYS A 8 6.33 31.59 30.08
C LYS A 8 6.60 30.08 30.16
N GLN A 9 6.31 29.46 31.31
CA GLN A 9 6.45 28.01 31.48
C GLN A 9 5.46 27.22 30.61
N GLU A 10 4.22 27.69 30.48
CA GLU A 10 3.23 27.08 29.59
C GLU A 10 3.63 27.16 28.11
N ILE A 11 4.18 28.30 27.67
CA ILE A 11 4.70 28.46 26.31
C ILE A 11 5.81 27.44 26.02
N PHE A 12 6.78 27.27 26.92
CA PHE A 12 7.85 26.28 26.73
C PHE A 12 7.32 24.85 26.69
N LYS A 13 6.37 24.51 27.58
CA LYS A 13 5.73 23.18 27.58
C LYS A 13 4.96 22.91 26.29
N ASN A 14 4.29 23.93 25.75
CA ASN A 14 3.58 23.83 24.47
C ASN A 14 4.54 23.67 23.29
N ILE A 15 5.67 24.39 23.29
CA ILE A 15 6.73 24.24 22.29
C ILE A 15 7.31 22.81 22.34
N GLU A 16 7.61 22.31 23.55
CA GLU A 16 8.17 20.97 23.73
C GLU A 16 7.19 19.88 23.27
N THR A 17 5.91 20.02 23.62
CA THR A 17 4.85 19.06 23.23
C THR A 17 4.64 19.07 21.71
N THR A 18 4.58 20.27 21.12
CA THR A 18 4.48 20.44 19.67
C THR A 18 5.71 19.87 18.95
N GLY A 19 6.90 20.10 19.48
CA GLY A 19 8.15 19.55 18.95
C GLY A 19 8.15 18.02 18.97
N LYS A 20 7.76 17.41 20.10
CA LYS A 20 7.60 15.95 20.23
C LYS A 20 6.59 15.40 19.23
N LYS A 21 5.46 16.09 19.02
CA LYS A 21 4.44 15.72 18.03
C LYS A 21 5.01 15.70 16.61
N TYR A 22 5.72 16.76 16.19
CA TYR A 22 6.31 16.81 14.86
C TYR A 22 7.40 15.75 14.67
N ILE A 23 8.27 15.54 15.66
CA ILE A 23 9.26 14.46 15.61
C ILE A 23 8.59 13.11 15.35
N ASN A 24 7.48 12.82 16.05
CA ASN A 24 6.74 11.57 15.83
C ASN A 24 6.13 11.49 14.43
N GLN A 25 5.53 12.58 13.94
CA GLN A 25 4.98 12.63 12.58
C GLN A 25 6.06 12.43 11.51
N PHE A 26 7.23 13.05 11.67
CA PHE A 26 8.37 12.86 10.77
C PHE A 26 8.89 11.42 10.78
N LYS A 27 8.97 10.78 11.95
CA LYS A 27 9.35 9.36 12.04
C LYS A 27 8.37 8.47 11.27
N ILE A 28 7.07 8.64 11.47
CA ILE A 28 6.04 7.88 10.76
C ILE A 28 6.13 8.11 9.25
N LEU A 29 6.35 9.36 8.82
CA LEU A 29 6.50 9.69 7.40
C LEU A 29 7.75 9.04 6.81
N ALA A 30 8.89 9.09 7.52
CA ALA A 30 10.13 8.47 7.09
C ALA A 30 9.98 6.95 6.94
N GLU A 31 9.34 6.28 7.90
CA GLU A 31 9.07 4.85 7.81
C GLU A 31 8.16 4.49 6.62
N LYS A 32 7.09 5.28 6.39
CA LYS A 32 6.21 5.10 5.23
C LYS A 32 6.97 5.29 3.92
N ALA A 33 7.78 6.33 3.82
CA ALA A 33 8.60 6.59 2.65
C ALA A 33 9.61 5.46 2.41
N GLN A 34 10.28 4.99 3.46
CA GLN A 34 11.22 3.87 3.38
C GLN A 34 10.55 2.58 2.89
N LYS A 35 9.38 2.24 3.45
CA LYS A 35 8.59 1.09 2.99
C LYS A 35 8.17 1.23 1.53
N SER A 36 7.72 2.43 1.12
CA SER A 36 7.34 2.70 -0.26
C SER A 36 8.52 2.55 -1.23
N MET A 37 9.68 3.10 -0.90
CA MET A 37 10.91 2.96 -1.69
C MET A 37 11.35 1.49 -1.78
N ALA A 38 11.33 0.75 -0.67
CA ALA A 38 11.67 -0.67 -0.67
C ALA A 38 10.72 -1.48 -1.57
N ASN A 39 9.41 -1.21 -1.51
CA ASN A 39 8.43 -1.87 -2.37
C ASN A 39 8.65 -1.56 -3.84
N GLN A 40 8.90 -0.30 -4.20
CA GLN A 40 9.20 0.08 -5.59
C GLN A 40 10.47 -0.58 -6.10
N MET A 41 11.53 -0.63 -5.28
CA MET A 41 12.79 -1.26 -5.64
C MET A 41 12.64 -2.76 -5.83
N ASN A 42 11.89 -3.43 -4.97
CA ASN A 42 11.58 -4.86 -5.11
C ASN A 42 10.78 -5.14 -6.38
N MET A 43 9.77 -4.31 -6.69
CA MET A 43 8.98 -4.44 -7.91
C MET A 43 9.87 -4.27 -9.15
N ALA A 44 10.67 -3.21 -9.20
CA ALA A 44 11.58 -2.96 -10.32
C ALA A 44 12.60 -4.11 -10.49
N LYS A 45 13.13 -4.65 -9.39
CA LYS A 45 14.03 -5.81 -9.43
C LYS A 45 13.33 -7.06 -9.98
N PHE A 46 12.10 -7.32 -9.58
CA PHE A 46 11.30 -8.41 -10.10
C PHE A 46 11.04 -8.23 -11.60
N GLU A 47 10.57 -7.05 -12.02
CA GLU A 47 10.27 -6.74 -13.42
C GLU A 47 11.51 -6.89 -14.31
N ALA A 48 12.66 -6.38 -13.85
CA ALA A 48 13.93 -6.51 -14.57
C ALA A 48 14.34 -7.97 -14.68
N THR A 49 14.32 -8.72 -13.57
CA THR A 49 14.67 -10.15 -13.55
C THR A 49 13.76 -10.95 -14.46
N TYR A 50 12.45 -10.74 -14.37
CA TYR A 50 11.46 -11.44 -15.19
C TYR A 50 11.62 -11.12 -16.68
N THR A 51 11.86 -9.85 -17.02
CA THR A 51 12.03 -9.40 -18.41
C THR A 51 13.31 -9.95 -19.04
N LEU A 52 14.38 -10.10 -18.26
CA LEU A 52 15.65 -10.64 -18.75
C LEU A 52 15.64 -12.18 -18.79
N SER A 53 15.00 -12.84 -17.83
CA SER A 53 15.03 -14.30 -17.69
C SER A 53 13.96 -15.04 -18.48
N VAL A 54 12.87 -14.37 -18.88
CA VAL A 54 11.75 -15.01 -19.59
C VAL A 54 11.64 -14.42 -20.99
N GLU A 55 11.58 -15.25 -22.03
CA GLU A 55 11.46 -14.77 -23.41
C GLU A 55 10.17 -13.98 -23.67
N LYS A 56 10.24 -13.03 -24.61
CA LYS A 56 9.11 -12.13 -24.93
C LYS A 56 7.81 -12.86 -25.27
N GLU A 57 7.87 -13.94 -26.05
CA GLU A 57 6.67 -14.71 -26.42
C GLU A 57 6.07 -15.45 -25.23
N GLN A 58 6.91 -15.96 -24.32
CA GLN A 58 6.43 -16.59 -23.10
C GLN A 58 5.79 -15.57 -22.15
N ARG A 59 6.37 -14.36 -22.02
CA ARG A 59 5.72 -13.27 -21.27
C ARG A 59 4.36 -12.89 -21.83
N LYS A 60 4.22 -12.79 -23.16
CA LYS A 60 2.92 -12.54 -23.82
C LYS A 60 1.92 -13.64 -23.52
N LYS A 61 2.34 -14.91 -23.63
CA LYS A 61 1.49 -16.06 -23.32
C LYS A 61 1.02 -16.03 -21.86
N THR A 62 1.93 -15.76 -20.92
CA THR A 62 1.58 -15.62 -19.51
C THR A 62 0.59 -14.47 -19.28
N MET A 63 0.81 -13.30 -19.90
CA MET A 63 -0.12 -12.17 -19.80
C MET A 63 -1.52 -12.50 -20.32
N PHE A 64 -1.60 -13.22 -21.44
CA PHE A 64 -2.88 -13.69 -21.97
C PHE A 64 -3.57 -14.65 -20.99
N GLN A 65 -2.86 -15.65 -20.48
CA GLN A 65 -3.39 -16.61 -19.51
C GLN A 65 -3.87 -15.93 -18.22
N VAL A 66 -3.10 -14.98 -17.69
CA VAL A 66 -3.49 -14.21 -16.50
C VAL A 66 -4.75 -13.40 -16.75
N LYS A 67 -4.90 -12.82 -17.95
CA LYS A 67 -6.11 -12.07 -18.31
C LYS A 67 -7.35 -12.97 -18.34
N GLU A 68 -7.25 -14.15 -18.94
CA GLU A 68 -8.36 -15.11 -18.98
C GLU A 68 -8.75 -15.57 -17.57
N ILE A 69 -7.77 -15.94 -16.74
CA ILE A 69 -8.02 -16.35 -15.35
C ILE A 69 -8.70 -15.22 -14.58
N ARG A 70 -8.23 -13.97 -14.69
CA ARG A 70 -8.86 -12.81 -14.01
C ARG A 70 -10.30 -12.62 -14.45
N ASN A 71 -10.59 -12.75 -15.74
CA ASN A 71 -11.96 -12.65 -16.24
C ASN A 71 -12.86 -13.75 -15.67
N ASP A 72 -12.36 -14.97 -15.59
CA ASP A 72 -13.12 -16.11 -15.08
C ASP A 72 -13.36 -15.99 -13.57
N LEU A 73 -12.34 -15.59 -12.79
CA LEU A 73 -12.49 -15.29 -11.37
C LEU A 73 -13.48 -14.16 -11.12
N TRP A 74 -13.52 -13.13 -11.99
CA TRP A 74 -14.49 -12.04 -11.87
C TRP A 74 -15.92 -12.51 -12.14
N LYS A 75 -16.13 -13.33 -13.18
CA LYS A 75 -17.44 -13.94 -13.46
C LYS A 75 -17.89 -14.84 -12.30
N GLU A 76 -16.97 -15.61 -11.74
CA GLU A 76 -17.25 -16.45 -10.57
C GLU A 76 -17.64 -15.60 -9.36
N ALA A 77 -16.89 -14.53 -9.07
CA ALA A 77 -17.21 -13.62 -7.98
C ALA A 77 -18.59 -12.98 -8.15
N LEU A 78 -18.95 -12.53 -9.36
CA LEU A 78 -20.28 -12.01 -9.67
C LEU A 78 -21.37 -13.06 -9.48
N LYS A 79 -21.11 -14.32 -9.87
CA LYS A 79 -22.05 -15.42 -9.67
C LYS A 79 -22.27 -15.70 -8.18
N GLN A 80 -21.20 -15.76 -7.38
CA GLN A 80 -21.30 -15.97 -5.94
C GLN A 80 -22.01 -14.81 -5.22
N ALA A 81 -21.82 -13.59 -5.72
CA ALA A 81 -22.46 -12.39 -5.20
C ALA A 81 -23.88 -12.14 -5.73
N ASN A 82 -24.46 -13.04 -6.54
CA ASN A 82 -25.75 -12.85 -7.22
C ASN A 82 -25.84 -11.51 -7.98
N GLY A 83 -24.73 -11.09 -8.61
CA GLY A 83 -24.64 -9.84 -9.37
C GLY A 83 -24.39 -8.58 -8.53
N ASP A 84 -24.30 -8.67 -7.20
CA ASP A 84 -23.89 -7.52 -6.38
C ASP A 84 -22.40 -7.24 -6.58
N VAL A 85 -22.09 -6.09 -7.18
CA VAL A 85 -20.72 -5.72 -7.55
C VAL A 85 -19.83 -5.47 -6.34
N ASN A 86 -20.38 -4.95 -5.23
CA ASN A 86 -19.59 -4.66 -4.03
C ASN A 86 -19.21 -5.95 -3.32
N VAL A 87 -20.15 -6.90 -3.21
CA VAL A 87 -19.89 -8.23 -2.67
C VAL A 87 -18.95 -9.01 -3.59
N ALA A 88 -19.16 -8.94 -4.91
CA ALA A 88 -18.29 -9.56 -5.90
C ALA A 88 -16.85 -9.04 -5.83
N SER A 89 -16.63 -7.74 -5.62
CA SER A 89 -15.29 -7.17 -5.45
C SER A 89 -14.55 -7.82 -4.29
N ASN A 90 -15.20 -7.95 -3.13
CA ASN A 90 -14.59 -8.57 -1.95
C ASN A 90 -14.29 -10.06 -2.18
N ILE A 91 -15.17 -10.79 -2.87
CA ILE A 91 -14.96 -12.20 -3.22
C ILE A 91 -13.81 -12.33 -4.21
N TYR A 92 -13.77 -11.49 -5.24
CA TYR A 92 -12.73 -11.48 -6.26
C TYR A 92 -11.35 -11.21 -5.67
N ASP A 93 -11.23 -10.24 -4.76
CA ASP A 93 -9.96 -9.95 -4.07
C ASP A 93 -9.46 -11.18 -3.29
N ARG A 94 -10.38 -11.92 -2.66
CA ARG A 94 -10.07 -13.16 -1.94
C ARG A 94 -9.69 -14.32 -2.87
N LEU A 95 -10.31 -14.41 -4.05
CA LEU A 95 -9.97 -15.40 -5.07
C LEU A 95 -8.62 -15.10 -5.74
N CYS A 96 -8.25 -13.82 -5.84
CA CYS A 96 -6.99 -13.38 -6.43
C CYS A 96 -5.82 -13.34 -5.45
N SER A 97 -6.09 -13.39 -4.14
CA SER A 97 -5.02 -13.58 -3.14
C SER A 97 -4.43 -14.98 -3.27
N PHE A 98 -3.14 -15.04 -3.62
CA PHE A 98 -2.34 -16.26 -3.48
C PHE A 98 -2.26 -16.66 -1.99
N PRO A 99 -2.27 -17.96 -1.66
CA PRO A 99 -1.94 -18.44 -0.32
C PRO A 99 -0.48 -18.14 0.08
#